data_AF-A0A925JPD0-F1
#
_entry.id   AF-A0A925JPD0-F1
#
_cell.length_a   1.000
_cell.length_b   1.000
_cell.length_c   1.000
_cell.angle_alpha   90.00
_cell.angle_beta   90.00
_cell.angle_gamma   90.00
#
_symmetry.space_group_name_H-M   'P 1'
#
loop_
_entity.id
_entity.type
_entity.pdbx_description
1 polymer ?
#
loop_
_entity_poly.entity_id
_entity_poly.type
_entity_poly.pdbx_seq_one_letter_code
_entity_poly.pdbx_strand_id
1 'polypeptide(L)'
;MSDDLVFTDEKLETAMRPGALAWQILVVDDEPAVHDVTKLVMAGFEMDGRGLEFTHCYSAKEARAVLAAPNDFALILLDVVMETEHAGLELARHIREDIGNLNVRIVLRTGQPGQAPEEQVIKNYDIN
;
A
#
# COMPACT_ATOMS: atom_id res chain seq x y z
N MET A 1 44.36 19.00 -31.31
CA MET A 1 44.02 18.89 -29.88
C MET A 1 42.56 18.51 -29.85
N SER A 2 42.30 17.19 -29.87
CA SER A 2 40.94 16.67 -29.80
C SER A 2 40.64 16.45 -28.32
N ASP A 3 39.65 17.17 -27.85
CA ASP A 3 39.11 17.07 -26.50
C ASP A 3 38.26 15.80 -26.46
N ASP A 4 38.89 14.68 -26.08
CA ASP A 4 38.20 13.41 -25.84
C ASP A 4 37.43 13.56 -24.53
N LEU A 5 36.17 13.96 -24.66
CA LEU A 5 35.17 13.90 -23.60
C LEU A 5 35.00 12.43 -23.19
N VAL A 6 35.71 12.03 -22.13
CA VAL A 6 35.51 10.76 -21.46
C VAL A 6 34.20 10.85 -20.68
N PHE A 7 33.12 10.36 -21.29
CA PHE A 7 31.89 10.06 -20.56
C PHE A 7 32.19 8.93 -19.58
N THR A 8 32.35 9.31 -18.32
CA THR A 8 32.43 8.34 -17.23
C THR A 8 31.00 7.85 -17.03
N ASP A 9 30.78 6.56 -17.26
CA ASP A 9 29.53 5.88 -16.97
C ASP A 9 29.37 5.87 -15.44
N GLU A 10 28.91 6.98 -14.87
CA GLU A 10 28.41 7.03 -13.51
C GLU A 10 27.16 6.14 -13.47
N LYS A 11 27.39 4.83 -13.35
CA LYS A 11 26.44 3.99 -12.64
C LYS A 11 26.26 4.67 -11.29
N LEU A 12 25.16 5.38 -11.15
CA LEU A 12 24.54 5.65 -9.86
C LEU A 12 24.31 4.28 -9.24
N GLU A 13 25.34 3.76 -8.60
CA GLU A 13 25.21 2.76 -7.56
C GLU A 13 24.36 3.45 -6.52
N THR A 14 23.04 3.28 -6.61
CA THR A 14 22.16 3.41 -5.46
C THR A 14 22.80 2.57 -4.39
N ALA A 15 23.52 3.22 -3.48
CA ALA A 15 24.14 2.57 -2.37
C ALA A 15 23.01 1.91 -1.58
N MET A 16 22.86 0.59 -1.75
CA MET A 16 22.02 -0.22 -0.90
C MET A 16 22.48 0.06 0.52
N ARG A 17 21.66 0.76 1.31
CA ARG A 17 21.93 0.97 2.73
C ARG A 17 21.75 -0.40 3.38
N PRO A 18 22.80 -1.07 3.87
CA PRO A 18 22.63 -2.34 4.53
C PRO A 18 21.84 -2.07 5.83
N GLY A 19 20.59 -2.52 5.88
CA GLY A 19 19.74 -2.41 7.07
C GLY A 19 18.42 -1.63 6.93
N ALA A 20 18.07 -1.11 5.75
CA ALA A 20 16.74 -0.53 5.57
C ALA A 20 15.71 -1.66 5.33
N LEU A 21 14.83 -1.92 6.30
CA LEU A 21 13.77 -2.95 6.21
C LEU A 21 12.85 -2.67 5.01
N ALA A 22 12.25 -3.69 4.37
CA ALA A 22 11.30 -3.45 3.29
C ALA A 22 10.12 -2.58 3.74
N TRP A 23 9.50 -1.85 2.81
CA TRP A 23 8.22 -1.18 3.07
C TRP A 23 7.12 -2.24 3.18
N GLN A 24 6.46 -2.29 4.33
CA GLN A 24 5.37 -3.23 4.57
C GLN A 24 4.09 -2.68 3.94
N ILE A 25 3.52 -3.46 3.02
CA ILE A 25 2.29 -3.13 2.30
C ILE A 25 1.24 -4.16 2.65
N LEU A 26 0.06 -3.72 3.07
CA LEU A 26 -1.10 -4.57 3.27
C LEU A 26 -2.03 -4.48 2.05
N VAL A 27 -2.41 -5.61 1.48
CA VAL A 27 -3.40 -5.70 0.41
C VAL A 27 -4.64 -6.37 0.98
N VAL A 28 -5.78 -5.67 0.91
CA VAL A 28 -7.08 -6.14 1.39
C VAL A 28 -8.08 -6.09 0.24
N ASP A 29 -8.35 -7.24 -0.34
CA ASP A 29 -9.24 -7.42 -1.50
C ASP A 29 -9.72 -8.88 -1.51
N ASP A 30 -10.98 -9.15 -1.81
CA ASP A 30 -11.52 -10.51 -1.80
C ASP A 30 -11.24 -11.27 -3.11
N GLU A 31 -10.71 -10.60 -4.14
CA GLU A 31 -10.37 -11.19 -5.43
C GLU A 31 -8.90 -11.67 -5.49
N PRO A 32 -8.62 -12.99 -5.56
CA PRO A 32 -7.24 -13.51 -5.57
C PRO A 32 -6.39 -12.96 -6.73
N ALA A 33 -7.00 -12.71 -7.88
CA ALA A 33 -6.30 -12.16 -9.04
C ALA A 33 -5.73 -10.76 -8.76
N VAL A 34 -6.39 -9.95 -7.92
CA VAL A 34 -5.88 -8.64 -7.52
C VAL A 34 -4.56 -8.77 -6.76
N HIS A 35 -4.44 -9.77 -5.90
CA HIS A 35 -3.24 -10.00 -5.09
C HIS A 35 -2.05 -10.38 -5.99
N ASP A 36 -2.28 -11.31 -6.93
CA ASP A 36 -1.28 -11.77 -7.87
C ASP A 36 -0.81 -10.64 -8.80
N VAL A 37 -1.74 -9.87 -9.36
CA VAL A 37 -1.44 -8.75 -10.24
C VAL A 37 -0.71 -7.64 -9.50
N THR A 38 -1.15 -7.29 -8.28
CA THR A 38 -0.48 -6.27 -7.45
C THR A 38 0.99 -6.65 -7.23
N LYS A 39 1.25 -7.91 -6.84
CA LYS A 39 2.60 -8.41 -6.61
C LYS A 39 3.44 -8.39 -7.89
N LEU A 40 2.86 -8.77 -9.03
CA LEU A 40 3.54 -8.78 -10.32
C LEU A 40 3.90 -7.37 -10.79
N VAL A 41 2.96 -6.43 -10.74
CA VAL A 41 3.14 -5.05 -11.21
C VAL A 41 4.14 -4.29 -10.35
N MET A 42 4.15 -4.57 -9.04
CA MET A 42 5.04 -3.93 -8.08
C MET A 42 6.37 -4.68 -7.90
N ALA A 43 6.59 -5.76 -8.66
CA ALA A 43 7.82 -6.54 -8.57
C ALA A 43 9.03 -5.68 -8.98
N GLY A 44 10.04 -5.63 -8.11
CA GLY A 44 11.25 -4.83 -8.35
C GLY A 44 11.08 -3.33 -8.13
N PHE A 45 9.93 -2.88 -7.62
CA PHE A 45 9.78 -1.50 -7.18
C PHE A 45 10.63 -1.26 -5.92
N GLU A 46 11.37 -0.16 -5.92
CA GLU A 46 12.16 0.31 -4.79
C GLU A 46 11.90 1.79 -4.55
N MET A 47 11.81 2.17 -3.28
CA MET A 47 11.69 3.56 -2.85
C MET A 47 12.63 3.79 -1.67
N ASP A 48 13.46 4.83 -1.77
CA ASP A 48 14.53 5.12 -0.79
C ASP A 48 15.51 3.95 -0.56
N GLY A 49 15.74 3.14 -1.60
CA GLY A 49 16.58 1.94 -1.53
C GLY A 49 15.97 0.81 -0.70
N ARG A 50 14.65 0.86 -0.46
CA ARG A 50 13.87 -0.19 0.21
C ARG A 50 12.89 -0.80 -0.79
N GLY A 51 12.90 -2.13 -0.89
CA GLY A 51 11.89 -2.88 -1.64
C GLY A 51 10.55 -2.94 -0.91
N LEU A 52 9.57 -3.62 -1.52
CA LEU A 52 8.23 -3.82 -0.96
C LEU A 52 8.07 -5.26 -0.43
N GLU A 53 7.36 -5.40 0.69
CA GLU A 53 6.91 -6.69 1.20
C GLU A 53 5.40 -6.65 1.41
N PHE A 54 4.70 -7.69 0.96
CA PHE A 54 3.25 -7.72 0.92
C PHE A 54 2.67 -8.68 1.96
N THR A 55 1.76 -8.18 2.78
CA THR A 55 0.81 -8.97 3.55
C THR A 55 -0.53 -8.95 2.85
N HIS A 56 -1.18 -10.10 2.76
CA HIS A 56 -2.42 -10.29 2.01
C HIS A 56 -3.55 -10.68 2.96
N CYS A 57 -4.70 -10.02 2.83
CA CYS A 57 -5.94 -10.34 3.53
C CYS A 57 -7.08 -10.36 2.51
N TYR A 58 -7.96 -11.36 2.59
CA TYR A 58 -9.06 -11.56 1.64
C TYR A 58 -10.41 -11.12 2.21
N SER A 59 -10.39 -10.45 3.35
CA SER A 59 -11.57 -10.01 4.09
C SER A 59 -11.22 -8.90 5.05
N ALA A 60 -12.19 -8.04 5.38
CA ALA A 60 -12.04 -7.05 6.43
C ALA A 60 -11.77 -7.71 7.79
N LYS A 61 -12.29 -8.92 8.01
CA LYS A 61 -12.04 -9.69 9.24
C LYS A 61 -10.57 -10.09 9.39
N GLU A 62 -9.95 -10.60 8.33
CA GLU A 62 -8.53 -10.95 8.34
C GLU A 62 -7.66 -9.72 8.55
N ALA A 63 -7.96 -8.63 7.84
CA ALA A 63 -7.22 -7.38 7.99
C ALA A 63 -7.29 -6.85 9.44
N ARG A 64 -8.46 -6.89 10.09
CA ARG A 64 -8.59 -6.53 11.51
C ARG A 64 -7.72 -7.39 12.42
N ALA A 65 -7.64 -8.69 12.16
CA ALA A 65 -6.80 -9.59 12.95
C ALA A 65 -5.31 -9.28 12.79
N VAL A 66 -4.87 -8.99 11.57
CA VAL A 66 -3.49 -8.57 11.27
C VAL A 66 -3.16 -7.22 11.92
N LEU A 67 -4.10 -6.27 11.87
CA LEU A 67 -3.93 -4.91 12.39
C LEU A 67 -4.11 -4.80 13.91
N ALA A 68 -4.61 -5.85 14.58
CA ALA A 68 -4.81 -5.86 16.04
C ALA A 68 -3.50 -5.85 16.83
N ALA A 69 -2.40 -6.30 16.23
CA ALA A 69 -1.06 -6.17 16.81
C ALA A 69 -0.36 -4.91 16.26
N PRO A 70 0.56 -4.30 17.04
CA PRO A 70 1.40 -3.22 16.52
C PRO A 70 2.10 -3.66 15.23
N ASN A 71 1.95 -2.84 14.18
CA ASN A 71 2.44 -3.09 12.84
C ASN A 71 3.07 -1.81 12.27
N ASP A 72 3.92 -1.97 11.27
CA ASP A 72 4.62 -0.86 10.59
C ASP A 72 4.25 -0.81 9.11
N PHE A 73 2.96 -1.05 8.80
CA PHE A 73 2.47 -0.90 7.43
C PHE A 73 2.61 0.56 7.00
N ALA A 74 3.29 0.77 5.88
CA ALA A 74 3.42 2.08 5.26
C ALA A 74 2.20 2.41 4.40
N LEU A 75 1.62 1.39 3.78
CA LEU A 75 0.50 1.52 2.85
C LEU A 75 -0.47 0.34 3.02
N ILE A 76 -1.76 0.64 2.92
CA ILE A 76 -2.84 -0.32 2.79
C ILE A 76 -3.54 -0.04 1.46
N LEU A 77 -3.52 -1.03 0.57
CA LEU A 77 -4.37 -1.07 -0.62
C LEU A 77 -5.66 -1.77 -0.22
N LEU A 78 -6.77 -1.04 -0.27
CA LEU A 78 -8.03 -1.48 0.33
C LEU A 78 -9.17 -1.40 -0.68
N ASP A 79 -9.77 -2.54 -1.01
CA ASP A 79 -11.03 -2.54 -1.73
C ASP A 79 -12.20 -2.11 -0.84
N VAL A 80 -13.12 -1.35 -1.44
CA VAL A 80 -14.31 -0.84 -0.74
C VAL A 80 -15.38 -1.92 -0.56
N VAL A 81 -15.57 -2.77 -1.57
CA VAL A 81 -16.73 -3.66 -1.73
C VAL A 81 -16.28 -5.12 -1.69
N MET A 82 -16.21 -5.67 -0.49
CA MET A 82 -15.85 -7.07 -0.26
C MET A 82 -17.05 -7.83 0.32
N GLU A 83 -17.01 -8.19 1.61
CA GLU A 83 -18.09 -8.95 2.26
C GLU A 83 -19.41 -8.16 2.33
N THR A 84 -19.33 -6.83 2.28
CA THR A 84 -20.45 -5.90 2.19
C THR A 84 -20.06 -4.71 1.32
N GLU A 85 -21.05 -3.95 0.84
CA GLU A 85 -20.84 -2.73 0.02
C GLU A 85 -19.97 -1.65 0.69
N HIS A 86 -19.78 -1.72 2.02
CA HIS A 86 -19.03 -0.72 2.78
C HIS A 86 -17.93 -1.35 3.66
N ALA A 87 -17.57 -2.63 3.42
CA ALA A 87 -16.62 -3.35 4.25
C ALA A 87 -15.26 -2.62 4.35
N GLY A 88 -14.76 -2.11 3.23
CA GLY A 88 -13.52 -1.35 3.19
C GLY A 88 -13.60 -0.01 3.92
N LEU A 89 -14.73 0.71 3.80
CA LEU A 89 -14.91 1.99 4.51
C LEU A 89 -14.95 1.80 6.03
N GLU A 90 -15.67 0.78 6.49
CA GLU A 90 -15.72 0.44 7.92
C GLU A 90 -14.36 -0.02 8.46
N LEU A 91 -13.53 -0.66 7.62
CA LEU A 91 -12.16 -1.00 7.97
C LEU A 91 -11.27 0.25 8.05
N ALA A 92 -11.36 1.16 7.08
CA ALA A 92 -10.61 2.42 7.10
C ALA A 92 -10.97 3.26 8.34
N ARG A 93 -12.26 3.35 8.66
CA ARG A 93 -12.74 3.99 9.89
C ARG A 93 -12.14 3.34 11.14
N HIS A 94 -12.18 2.01 11.22
CA HIS A 94 -11.58 1.28 12.33
C HIS A 94 -10.08 1.56 12.50
N ILE A 95 -9.32 1.63 11.40
CA ILE A 95 -7.88 1.95 11.44
C ILE A 95 -7.63 3.36 12.02
N ARG A 96 -8.46 4.33 11.66
CA ARG A 96 -8.30 5.73 12.07
C ARG A 96 -8.85 6.02 13.46
N GLU A 97 -10.02 5.49 13.79
CA GLU A 97 -10.75 5.83 15.02
C GLU A 97 -10.45 4.87 16.16
N ASP A 98 -10.46 3.56 15.89
CA ASP A 98 -10.35 2.56 16.95
C ASP A 98 -8.88 2.17 17.20
N ILE A 99 -8.10 1.96 16.14
CA ILE A 99 -6.66 1.67 16.24
C ILE A 99 -5.85 2.97 16.43
N GLY A 100 -6.34 4.09 15.89
CA GLY A 100 -5.64 5.38 15.98
C GLY A 100 -4.38 5.47 15.10
N ASN A 101 -4.25 4.61 14.08
CA ASN A 101 -3.08 4.64 13.19
C ASN A 101 -3.29 5.69 12.12
N LEU A 102 -2.76 6.89 12.34
CA LEU A 102 -2.79 8.01 11.39
C LEU A 102 -1.58 8.04 10.44
N ASN A 103 -0.57 7.19 10.69
CA ASN A 103 0.68 7.20 9.92
C ASN A 103 0.59 6.36 8.65
N VAL A 104 -0.19 5.26 8.69
CA VAL A 104 -0.37 4.39 7.54
C VAL A 104 -1.18 5.08 6.44
N ARG A 105 -0.70 5.02 5.20
CA ARG A 105 -1.45 5.51 4.04
C ARG A 105 -2.50 4.47 3.62
N ILE A 106 -3.70 4.92 3.32
CA ILE A 106 -4.78 4.06 2.81
C ILE A 106 -5.13 4.56 1.42
N VAL A 107 -5.03 3.67 0.44
CA VAL A 107 -5.48 3.91 -0.93
C VAL A 107 -6.68 3.03 -1.17
N LEU A 108 -7.82 3.66 -1.44
CA LEU A 108 -9.04 2.94 -1.74
C LEU A 108 -9.06 2.54 -3.22
N ARG A 109 -9.34 1.27 -3.45
CA ARG A 109 -9.67 0.74 -4.77
C ARG A 109 -11.18 0.47 -4.81
N THR A 110 -11.83 0.81 -5.91
CA THR A 110 -13.20 0.34 -6.19
C THR A 110 -13.27 -0.05 -7.65
N GLY A 111 -13.71 -1.29 -7.91
CA GLY A 111 -13.95 -1.78 -9.27
C GLY A 111 -15.22 -1.22 -9.90
N GLN A 112 -16.07 -0.52 -9.13
CA GLN A 112 -17.40 -0.08 -9.56
C GLN A 112 -17.52 1.45 -9.49
N PRO A 113 -17.55 2.16 -10.64
CA PRO A 113 -17.55 3.63 -10.69
C PRO A 113 -18.76 4.31 -10.03
N GLY A 114 -19.82 3.57 -9.68
CA GLY A 114 -20.99 4.07 -8.96
C GLY A 114 -20.91 4.02 -7.44
N GLN A 115 -19.85 3.40 -6.87
CA GLN A 115 -19.65 3.27 -5.41
C GLN A 115 -18.41 4.03 -4.95
N ALA A 116 -18.17 5.21 -5.55
CA ALA A 116 -17.15 6.13 -5.07
C ALA A 116 -17.47 6.50 -3.60
N PRO A 117 -16.45 6.57 -2.72
CA PRO A 117 -16.68 6.91 -1.33
C PRO A 117 -17.30 8.31 -1.21
N GLU A 118 -18.15 8.52 -0.20
CA GLU A 118 -18.65 9.86 0.09
C GLU A 118 -17.47 10.82 0.33
N GLU A 119 -17.53 12.05 -0.20
CA GLU A 119 -16.43 13.04 -0.04
C GLU A 119 -15.97 13.23 1.41
N GLN A 120 -16.90 13.04 2.37
CA GLN A 120 -16.61 13.13 3.80
C GLN A 120 -15.67 12.01 4.27
N VAL A 121 -15.81 10.79 3.73
CA VAL A 121 -14.99 9.63 4.08
C VAL A 121 -13.55 9.82 3.58
N ILE A 122 -13.38 10.36 2.38
CA ILE A 122 -12.05 10.64 1.82
C ILE A 122 -11.31 11.68 2.68
N LYS A 123 -12.01 12.76 3.06
CA LYS A 123 -11.44 13.85 3.87
C LYS A 123 -11.18 13.44 5.33
N ASN A 124 -12.10 12.71 5.95
CA ASN A 124 -12.03 12.39 7.38
C ASN A 124 -11.00 11.31 7.69
N TYR A 125 -10.70 10.42 6.73
CA TYR A 125 -9.80 9.29 6.95
C TYR A 125 -8.45 9.39 6.22
N ASP A 126 -8.14 10.57 5.64
CA ASP A 126 -6.90 10.86 4.90
C ASP A 126 -6.57 9.76 3.87
N ILE A 127 -7.54 9.54 2.98
CA ILE A 127 -7.50 8.55 1.91
C ILE A 127 -7.04 9.25 0.62
N ASN A 128 -6.12 8.62 -0.12
CA ASN A 128 -5.61 9.10 -1.41
C ASN A 128 -6.07 8.24 -2.58
#